data_AF-A0AAI8ZS49-F1
#
_entry.id   AF-A0AAI8ZS49-F1
#
_cell.length_a   1.000
_cell.length_b   1.000
_cell.length_c   1.000
_cell.angle_alpha   90.00
_cell.angle_beta   90.00
_cell.angle_gamma   90.00
#
_symmetry.space_group_name_H-M   'P 1'
#
loop_
_entity.id
_entity.type
_entity.pdbx_description
1 polymer ?
#
loop_
_entity_poly.entity_id
_entity_poly.type
_entity_poly.pdbx_seq_one_letter_code
_entity_poly.pdbx_strand_id
1 'polypeptide(L)'
;MGAIELPDGALMVSNIAGGISLVSDNILARSINNDLASPGPGIVRAGADSVYIVDYGGTTVSHVDRNGKRTVIADGLRSPVGMALAPDGSLTVATWGANAAFRIDSSRTNL
;
A
#
# COMPACT_ATOMS: atom_id res chain seq x y z
N MET A 1 7.58 6.38 -5.09
CA MET A 1 8.01 5.55 -3.93
C MET A 1 7.54 6.24 -2.67
N GLY A 2 7.13 5.47 -1.66
CA GLY A 2 6.72 5.93 -0.34
C GLY A 2 7.24 4.96 0.72
N ALA A 3 7.32 5.40 1.96
CA ALA A 3 7.82 4.59 3.07
C ALA A 3 6.95 4.79 4.32
N ILE A 4 6.79 3.71 5.08
CA ILE A 4 6.11 3.72 6.39
C ILE A 4 7.00 3.06 7.41
N GLU A 5 7.16 3.72 8.55
CA GLU A 5 7.76 3.14 9.75
C GLU A 5 6.75 2.31 10.54
N LEU A 6 7.14 1.09 10.84
CA LEU A 6 6.43 0.15 11.69
C LEU A 6 6.77 0.44 13.17
N PRO A 7 5.96 -0.04 14.13
CA PRO A 7 6.15 0.28 15.55
C PRO A 7 7.50 -0.14 16.14
N ASP A 8 8.19 -1.10 15.52
CA ASP A 8 9.52 -1.56 15.91
C ASP A 8 10.68 -0.83 15.19
N GLY A 9 10.38 0.23 14.44
CA GLY A 9 11.36 1.03 13.71
C GLY A 9 11.75 0.47 12.33
N ALA A 10 11.21 -0.67 11.91
CA ALA A 10 11.41 -1.16 10.56
C ALA A 10 10.64 -0.29 9.54
N LEU A 11 11.17 -0.14 8.32
CA LEU A 11 10.49 0.58 7.23
C LEU A 11 9.97 -0.41 6.18
N MET A 12 8.69 -0.28 5.80
CA MET A 12 8.17 -0.86 4.56
C MET A 12 8.15 0.21 3.47
N VAL A 13 8.76 -0.07 2.33
CA VAL A 13 9.00 0.89 1.25
C VAL A 13 8.38 0.39 -0.04
N SER A 14 7.53 1.21 -0.68
CA SER A 14 7.03 0.92 -2.01
C SER A 14 8.10 1.19 -3.06
N ASN A 15 8.35 0.20 -3.92
CA ASN A 15 9.32 0.30 -5.00
C ASN A 15 8.59 0.37 -6.35
N ILE A 16 8.74 1.49 -7.06
CA ILE A 16 7.98 1.77 -8.29
C ILE A 16 8.20 0.71 -9.39
N ALA A 17 9.29 -0.04 -9.32
CA ALA A 17 9.60 -1.17 -10.19
C ALA A 17 8.76 -2.44 -9.92
N GLY A 18 7.81 -2.40 -8.97
CA GLY A 18 6.79 -3.44 -8.81
C GLY A 18 6.79 -4.19 -7.49
N GLY A 19 7.33 -3.61 -6.41
CA GLY A 19 7.48 -4.36 -5.17
C GLY A 19 7.41 -3.55 -3.89
N ILE A 20 7.62 -4.27 -2.79
CA ILE A 20 7.81 -3.70 -1.46
C ILE A 20 9.12 -4.23 -0.90
N SER A 21 9.88 -3.35 -0.27
CA SER A 21 11.06 -3.71 0.50
C SER A 21 10.81 -3.51 2.00
N LEU A 22 11.41 -4.36 2.82
CA LEU A 22 11.55 -4.15 4.27
C LEU A 22 12.98 -3.73 4.59
N VAL A 23 13.13 -2.72 5.44
CA VAL A 23 14.39 -2.27 6.01
C VAL A 23 14.29 -2.39 7.52
N SER A 24 15.20 -3.10 8.18
CA SER A 24 15.26 -3.22 9.64
C SER A 24 16.71 -3.11 10.10
N ASP A 25 16.93 -2.68 11.35
CA ASP A 25 18.24 -2.70 12.03
C ASP A 25 19.39 -2.02 11.25
N ASN A 26 19.10 -0.96 10.49
CA ASN A 26 20.04 -0.28 9.58
C ASN A 26 20.71 -1.21 8.54
N ILE A 27 20.09 -2.35 8.23
CA ILE A 27 20.52 -3.28 7.17
C ILE A 27 20.01 -2.79 5.80
N LEU A 28 20.64 -3.29 4.74
CA LEU A 28 20.16 -3.16 3.36
C LEU A 28 18.69 -3.59 3.22
N ALA A 29 17.96 -2.89 2.36
CA ALA A 29 16.58 -3.21 2.03
C ALA A 29 16.46 -4.62 1.42
N ARG A 30 15.59 -5.46 2.00
CA ARG A 30 15.21 -6.76 1.41
C ARG A 30 13.88 -6.63 0.68
N SER A 31 13.78 -7.16 -0.54
CA SER A 31 12.47 -7.29 -1.20
C SER A 31 11.63 -8.33 -0.47
N ILE A 32 10.35 -8.03 -0.24
CA ILE A 32 9.39 -8.93 0.42
C ILE A 32 8.21 -9.28 -0.48
N ASN A 33 7.90 -8.43 -1.47
CA ASN A 33 6.87 -8.68 -2.47
C ASN A 33 7.31 -8.06 -3.81
N ASN A 34 7.03 -8.73 -4.93
CA ASN A 34 7.33 -8.24 -6.29
C ASN A 34 6.12 -8.39 -7.25
N ASP A 35 4.90 -8.45 -6.70
CA ASP A 35 3.68 -8.74 -7.46
C ASP A 35 2.89 -7.47 -7.82
N LEU A 36 3.43 -6.29 -7.53
CA LEU A 36 2.82 -5.01 -7.87
C LEU A 36 3.30 -4.59 -9.27
N ALA A 37 2.48 -3.86 -10.03
CA ALA A 37 2.86 -3.45 -11.37
C ALA A 37 3.67 -2.15 -11.37
N SER A 38 3.19 -1.12 -10.67
CA SER A 38 3.91 0.16 -10.52
C SER A 38 3.39 0.90 -9.29
N PRO A 39 3.78 0.52 -8.06
CA PRO A 39 3.23 1.12 -6.86
C PRO A 39 3.66 2.58 -6.66
N GLY A 40 2.71 3.37 -6.19
CA GLY A 40 2.84 4.81 -5.96
C GLY A 40 3.39 5.15 -4.57
N PRO A 41 3.44 6.45 -4.22
CA PRO A 41 3.79 6.90 -2.87
C PRO A 41 2.69 6.65 -1.84
N GLY A 42 1.45 6.34 -2.26
CA GLY A 42 0.34 6.04 -1.35
C GLY A 42 0.53 4.72 -0.61
N ILE A 43 1.18 4.78 0.55
CA ILE A 43 1.38 3.68 1.48
C ILE A 43 0.99 4.16 2.88
N VAL A 44 0.23 3.36 3.63
CA VAL A 44 -0.18 3.68 5.01
C VAL A 44 -0.07 2.44 5.88
N ARG A 45 0.20 2.64 7.18
CA ARG A 45 0.30 1.54 8.14
C ARG A 45 -1.06 0.86 8.33
N ALA A 46 -1.07 -0.48 8.30
CA ALA A 46 -2.23 -1.32 8.58
C ALA A 46 -1.89 -2.21 9.79
N GLY A 47 -2.15 -1.76 11.02
CA GLY A 47 -1.73 -2.52 12.22
C GLY A 47 -0.22 -2.49 12.48
N ALA A 48 0.31 -3.48 13.21
CA ALA A 48 1.71 -3.49 13.63
C ALA A 48 2.69 -3.90 12.51
N ASP A 49 2.30 -4.89 11.71
CA ASP A 49 3.22 -5.59 10.78
C ASP A 49 2.70 -5.64 9.35
N SER A 50 1.92 -4.65 8.94
CA SER A 50 1.43 -4.58 7.57
C SER A 50 1.16 -3.16 7.10
N VAL A 51 0.96 -3.02 5.80
CA VAL A 51 0.61 -1.76 5.13
C VAL A 51 -0.55 -1.96 4.18
N TYR A 52 -1.31 -0.89 3.94
CA TYR A 52 -2.06 -0.73 2.70
C TYR A 52 -1.20 0.04 1.71
N ILE A 53 -1.25 -0.35 0.44
CA ILE A 53 -0.47 0.25 -0.64
C ILE A 53 -1.32 0.45 -1.89
N VAL A 54 -1.15 1.60 -2.57
CA VAL A 54 -1.69 1.83 -3.90
C VAL A 54 -0.75 1.27 -4.97
N ASP A 55 -1.32 0.53 -5.91
CA ASP A 55 -0.65 0.11 -7.13
C ASP A 55 -1.18 0.93 -8.31
N TYR A 56 -0.41 1.92 -8.75
CA TYR A 56 -0.83 2.82 -9.84
C TYR A 56 -0.99 2.04 -11.15
N GLY A 57 0.01 1.21 -11.48
CA GLY A 57 -0.01 0.40 -12.70
C GLY A 57 -0.98 -0.77 -12.60
N GLY A 58 -1.15 -1.32 -11.39
CA GLY A 58 -2.05 -2.45 -11.14
C GLY A 58 -3.48 -2.05 -10.86
N THR A 59 -3.81 -0.74 -10.80
CA THR A 59 -5.16 -0.21 -10.54
C THR A 59 -5.80 -0.68 -9.23
N THR A 60 -4.98 -1.02 -8.23
CA THR A 60 -5.44 -1.67 -6.99
C THR A 60 -5.02 -0.91 -5.74
N VAL A 61 -5.73 -1.20 -4.64
CA VAL A 61 -5.22 -1.05 -3.28
C VAL A 61 -5.05 -2.46 -2.71
N SER A 62 -3.88 -2.73 -2.14
CA SER A 62 -3.58 -4.02 -1.52
C SER A 62 -3.21 -3.86 -0.06
N HIS A 63 -3.60 -4.81 0.77
CA HIS A 63 -2.97 -5.09 2.06
C HIS A 63 -1.75 -5.97 1.82
N VAL A 64 -0.62 -5.63 2.44
CA VAL A 64 0.60 -6.43 2.40
C VAL A 64 1.20 -6.56 3.79
N ASP A 65 1.40 -7.78 4.25
CA ASP A 65 2.08 -8.05 5.52
C ASP A 65 3.61 -8.03 5.40
N ARG A 66 4.28 -8.01 6.54
CA ARG A 66 5.75 -8.00 6.66
C ARG A 66 6.42 -9.23 6.03
N ASN A 67 5.69 -10.32 5.85
CA ASN A 67 6.15 -11.53 5.16
C ASN A 67 5.95 -11.45 3.65
N GLY A 68 5.35 -10.36 3.15
CA GLY A 68 5.11 -10.14 1.73
C GLY A 68 3.81 -10.72 1.20
N LYS A 69 2.95 -11.26 2.07
CA LYS A 69 1.64 -11.78 1.65
C LYS A 69 0.78 -10.60 1.23
N ARG A 70 0.40 -10.59 -0.04
CA ARG A 70 -0.46 -9.58 -0.64
C ARG A 70 -1.92 -10.04 -0.68
N THR A 71 -2.85 -9.14 -0.38
CA THR A 71 -4.28 -9.31 -0.60
C THR A 71 -4.84 -8.03 -1.21
N VAL A 72 -5.46 -8.13 -2.38
CA VAL A 72 -6.16 -7.00 -3.00
C VAL A 72 -7.44 -6.73 -2.21
N ILE A 73 -7.66 -5.47 -1.83
CA ILE A 73 -8.86 -5.06 -1.08
C ILE A 73 -9.77 -4.13 -1.90
N ALA A 74 -9.22 -3.51 -2.96
CA ALA A 74 -9.99 -2.78 -3.96
C ALA A 74 -9.23 -2.82 -5.30
N ASP A 75 -9.97 -2.82 -6.40
CA ASP A 75 -9.45 -2.81 -7.76
C ASP A 75 -10.27 -1.85 -8.66
N GLY A 76 -9.92 -1.79 -9.95
CA GLY A 76 -10.60 -0.94 -10.92
C GLY A 76 -10.37 0.57 -10.73
N LEU A 77 -9.44 0.96 -9.85
CA LEU A 77 -9.15 2.37 -9.58
C LEU A 77 -8.35 2.97 -10.74
N ARG A 78 -8.84 4.07 -11.31
CA ARG A 78 -8.15 4.74 -12.43
C ARG A 78 -6.98 5.58 -11.92
N SER A 79 -5.77 5.02 -12.02
CA SER A 79 -4.51 5.69 -11.63
C SER A 79 -4.52 6.15 -10.16
N PRO A 80 -4.65 5.22 -9.18
CA PRO A 80 -4.59 5.56 -7.75
C PRO A 80 -3.18 6.05 -7.38
N VAL A 81 -3.08 7.10 -6.54
CA VAL A 81 -1.79 7.77 -6.25
C VAL A 81 -1.54 7.99 -4.76
N GLY A 82 -2.55 8.45 -4.02
CA GLY A 82 -2.43 8.84 -2.62
C GLY A 82 -3.49 8.16 -1.77
N MET A 83 -3.17 7.93 -0.49
CA MET A 83 -4.05 7.22 0.42
C MET A 83 -3.89 7.72 1.85
N ALA A 84 -5.00 7.76 2.59
CA ALA A 84 -5.04 8.03 4.02
C ALA A 84 -5.96 7.04 4.72
N LEU A 85 -5.59 6.61 5.93
CA LEU A 85 -6.41 5.76 6.80
C LEU A 85 -7.16 6.63 7.81
N ALA A 86 -8.47 6.51 7.85
CA ALA A 86 -9.33 7.19 8.81
C ALA A 86 -9.40 6.43 10.15
N PRO A 87 -9.76 7.08 11.27
CA PRO A 87 -9.87 6.44 12.58
C PRO A 87 -10.88 5.28 12.65
N ASP A 88 -11.86 5.25 11.76
CA ASP A 88 -12.84 4.18 11.64
C ASP A 88 -12.35 2.99 10.80
N GLY A 89 -11.09 3.01 10.36
CA GLY A 89 -10.47 1.98 9.55
C GLY A 89 -10.71 2.11 8.05
N SER A 90 -11.52 3.06 7.58
CA SER A 90 -11.73 3.27 6.15
C SER A 90 -10.55 3.98 5.48
N LEU A 91 -10.29 3.65 4.22
CA LEU A 91 -9.26 4.28 3.40
C LEU A 91 -9.89 5.34 2.50
N THR A 92 -9.29 6.53 2.47
CA THR A 92 -9.57 7.52 1.42
C THR A 92 -8.45 7.45 0.39
N VAL A 93 -8.80 7.17 -0.86
CA VAL A 93 -7.84 6.94 -1.96
C VAL A 93 -8.06 7.97 -3.05
N ALA A 94 -7.04 8.80 -3.31
CA ALA A 94 -7.05 9.77 -4.39
C ALA A 94 -6.65 9.08 -5.70
N THR A 95 -7.41 9.35 -6.75
CA THR A 95 -7.23 8.77 -8.09
C THR A 95 -7.07 9.88 -9.12
N TRP A 96 -5.95 9.86 -9.84
CA TRP A 96 -5.66 10.91 -10.82
C TRP A 96 -6.51 10.72 -12.08
N GLY A 97 -6.60 9.49 -12.57
CA GLY A 97 -7.33 9.14 -13.78
C GLY A 97 -8.84 9.31 -13.64
N ALA A 98 -9.37 9.21 -12.42
CA ALA A 98 -10.78 9.46 -12.17
C ALA A 98 -11.14 10.90 -11.80
N ASN A 99 -10.14 11.75 -11.54
CA ASN A 99 -10.34 13.09 -10.97
C ASN A 99 -11.27 13.05 -9.74
N ALA A 100 -11.03 12.08 -8.85
CA ALA A 100 -11.89 11.80 -7.71
C ALA A 100 -11.11 11.15 -6.56
N ALA A 101 -11.74 11.13 -5.39
CA ALA A 101 -11.32 10.32 -4.26
C ALA A 101 -12.42 9.32 -3.90
N PHE A 102 -12.02 8.10 -3.55
CA PHE A 102 -12.92 7.02 -3.14
C PHE A 102 -12.70 6.71 -1.68
N ARG A 103 -13.78 6.42 -0.96
CA ARG A 103 -13.71 5.82 0.38
C ARG A 103 -13.90 4.32 0.25
N ILE A 104 -12.95 3.56 0.77
CA ILE A 104 -12.93 2.10 0.70
C ILE A 104 -13.00 1.58 2.14
N ASP A 105 -13.92 0.65 2.38
CA ASP A 105 -13.95 -0.09 3.64
C ASP A 105 -12.85 -1.15 3.60
N SER A 106 -11.81 -0.97 4.42
CA SER A 106 -10.67 -1.89 4.46
C SER A 106 -10.98 -3.25 5.08
N SER A 107 -12.14 -3.38 5.75
CA SER A 107 -12.63 -4.63 6.33
C SER A 107 -13.46 -5.46 5.35
N ARG A 108 -13.92 -4.87 4.24
CA ARG A 108 -14.67 -5.57 3.20
C ARG A 108 -13.75 -5.91 2.04
N THR A 109 -13.60 -7.20 1.77
CA THR A 109 -12.94 -7.70 0.56
C THR A 109 -13.97 -7.71 -0.57
N ASN A 110 -13.67 -7.00 -1.66
CA ASN A 110 -14.35 -6.94 -2.97
C ASN A 110 -15.34 -5.77 -3.17
N LEU A 111 -15.09 -4.99 -4.24
CA LEU A 111 -16.05 -4.11 -4.95
C LEU A 111 -16.60 -4.84 -6.17
#